data_AF-A0A956YYI7-F1
#
_entry.id   AF-A0A956YYI7-F1
#
_cell.length_a   1.000
_cell.length_b   1.000
_cell.length_c   1.000
_cell.angle_alpha   90.00
_cell.angle_beta   90.00
_cell.angle_gamma   90.00
#
_symmetry.space_group_name_H-M   'P 1'
#
loop_
_entity.id
_entity.type
_entity.pdbx_description
1 polymer ?
#
loop_
_entity_poly.entity_id
_entity_poly.type
_entity_poly.pdbx_seq_one_letter_code
_entity_poly.pdbx_strand_id
1 'polypeptide(L)'
;MGAVKKWQRFTVVLGNPPYSVSSANNGRFISSLLDLYKERVRQERNIQPLSDDYIKFIRFGHFQIQESNVGIIGFITNRSYLFGLVHRGMRHVLVDDFNQALILDLHGDSRIGENIENVAPDENVFEIQQGVAISFFVKARDKVEIKTVNYSSRTGSRAEKYGFLSTRRIGTTEWNELQLIATSNYLVPKDFSLVSEYQGFVSLNDLFATRGTCFETRHDALLIAFTKVELEQRMALFSDLSVPNSEIEDIIGVASTRTWDLSVARRFVAESDKSPLYKCMYRPFDFRWVYYEPSIIERGSHSENTMRHMLEVSHNLGLLCSRQVARKGAFDGVFVTRVLAEKKSVDSTRSSSMFPQMVSTVGSLMDIAQGMANFTPLMLRWI
;
A
#
# COMPACT_ATOMS: atom_id res chain seq x y z
N MET A 1 13.80 12.66 34.80
CA MET A 1 14.83 12.37 33.78
C MET A 1 16.17 12.97 34.26
N GLY A 2 17.25 12.19 34.33
CA GLY A 2 18.55 12.66 34.84
C GLY A 2 19.28 13.62 33.89
N ALA A 3 20.16 14.48 34.44
CA ALA A 3 20.87 15.54 33.72
C ALA A 3 21.63 15.05 32.46
N VAL A 4 22.22 13.86 32.51
CA VAL A 4 22.90 13.22 31.36
C VAL A 4 21.96 13.06 30.16
N LYS A 5 20.74 12.58 30.39
CA LYS A 5 19.74 12.39 29.32
C LYS A 5 19.18 13.70 28.76
N LYS A 6 19.37 14.81 29.47
CA LYS A 6 18.84 16.13 29.10
C LYS A 6 19.87 16.99 28.38
N TRP A 7 21.16 16.82 28.68
CA TRP A 7 22.20 17.78 28.28
C TRP A 7 23.35 17.17 27.48
N GLN A 8 23.55 15.84 27.48
CA GLN A 8 24.59 15.24 26.66
C GLN A 8 24.09 14.98 25.24
N ARG A 9 24.95 15.26 24.27
CA ARG A 9 24.73 14.94 22.86
C ARG A 9 25.15 13.50 22.62
N PHE A 10 24.23 12.67 22.16
CA PHE A 10 24.47 11.26 21.90
C PHE A 10 25.06 11.09 20.51
N THR A 11 26.20 10.40 20.42
CA THR A 11 26.86 10.09 19.15
C THR A 11 26.57 8.66 18.67
N VAL A 12 25.90 7.84 19.48
CA VAL A 12 25.51 6.48 19.12
C VAL A 12 24.08 6.24 19.56
N VAL A 13 23.23 5.80 18.62
CA VAL A 13 21.85 5.41 18.90
C VAL A 13 21.63 4.00 18.35
N LEU A 14 21.33 3.05 19.23
CA LEU A 14 21.09 1.64 18.90
C LEU A 14 19.70 1.21 19.37
N GLY A 15 19.06 0.25 18.70
CA GLY A 15 17.75 -0.23 19.12
C GLY A 15 16.99 -1.12 18.14
N ASN A 16 16.01 -1.83 18.69
CA ASN A 16 14.96 -2.57 17.99
C ASN A 16 13.62 -1.91 18.36
N PRO A 17 13.11 -0.96 17.56
CA PRO A 17 11.90 -0.23 17.89
C PRO A 17 10.63 -1.06 17.78
N PRO A 18 9.54 -0.62 18.42
CA PRO A 18 8.22 -1.20 18.22
C PRO A 18 7.74 -0.99 16.77
N TYR A 19 7.01 -1.98 16.25
CA TYR A 19 6.41 -1.97 14.91
C TYR A 19 4.91 -1.68 15.01
N SER A 20 4.47 -0.44 14.76
CA SER A 20 3.04 -0.10 14.81
C SER A 20 2.72 1.12 13.94
N VAL A 21 1.88 0.89 12.93
CA VAL A 21 1.35 1.96 12.06
C VAL A 21 0.34 2.84 12.83
N SER A 22 -0.50 2.23 13.66
CA SER A 22 -1.46 2.92 14.55
C SER A 22 -0.81 3.20 15.91
N SER A 23 0.09 4.18 15.90
CA SER A 23 0.92 4.52 17.05
C SER A 23 0.14 5.21 18.18
N ALA A 24 0.45 4.86 19.43
CA ALA A 24 0.06 5.64 20.61
C ALA A 24 0.99 6.86 20.85
N ASN A 25 2.14 6.92 20.19
CA ASN A 25 3.17 7.95 20.32
C ASN A 25 2.94 9.13 19.36
N ASN A 26 1.81 9.83 19.49
CA ASN A 26 1.45 10.97 18.63
C ASN A 26 1.74 12.33 19.28
N GLY A 27 2.74 12.41 20.14
CA GLY A 27 3.16 13.67 20.75
C GLY A 27 3.54 14.73 19.70
N ARG A 28 3.29 16.01 19.99
CA ARG A 28 3.60 17.12 19.07
C ARG A 28 5.06 17.13 18.64
N PHE A 29 5.98 16.84 19.56
CA PHE A 29 7.42 16.81 19.32
C PHE A 29 7.83 15.86 18.19
N ILE A 30 7.44 14.58 18.26
CA ILE A 30 7.84 13.63 17.21
C ILE A 30 7.09 13.87 15.90
N SER A 31 5.84 14.36 15.99
CA SER A 31 5.03 14.67 14.83
C SER A 31 5.64 15.83 14.01
N SER A 32 6.13 16.88 14.67
CA SER A 32 6.82 17.99 13.99
C SER A 32 8.17 17.56 13.39
N LEU A 33 8.88 16.63 14.02
CA LEU A 33 10.12 16.10 13.45
C LEU A 33 9.87 15.29 12.16
N LEU A 34 8.75 14.56 12.09
CA LEU A 34 8.37 13.77 10.92
C LEU A 34 7.99 14.61 9.70
N ASP A 35 7.64 15.89 9.87
CA ASP A 35 7.29 16.78 8.76
C ASP A 35 8.38 16.85 7.70
N LEU A 36 9.65 16.79 8.13
CA LEU A 36 10.81 16.74 7.25
C LEU A 36 10.79 15.52 6.30
N TYR A 37 10.38 14.35 6.80
CA TYR A 37 10.28 13.14 5.97
C TYR A 37 9.06 13.17 5.03
N LYS A 38 8.02 13.91 5.40
CA LYS A 38 6.77 14.02 4.65
C LYS A 38 6.82 15.06 3.54
N GLU A 39 7.72 16.05 3.64
CA GLU A 39 7.78 17.22 2.75
C GLU A 39 7.72 16.88 1.25
N ARG A 40 8.63 16.02 0.76
CA ARG A 40 8.70 15.62 -0.65
C ARG A 40 7.50 14.81 -1.15
N VAL A 41 6.67 14.32 -0.26
CA VAL A 41 5.56 13.43 -0.58
C VAL A 41 4.21 13.97 -0.08
N ARG A 42 4.14 15.23 0.36
CA ARG A 42 2.90 15.84 0.89
C ARG A 42 1.73 15.76 -0.09
N GLN A 43 2.01 15.75 -1.40
CA GLN A 43 1.01 15.65 -2.46
C GLN A 43 0.53 14.21 -2.73
N GLU A 44 1.14 13.20 -2.09
CA GLU A 44 0.69 11.82 -2.22
C GLU A 44 -0.64 11.59 -1.50
N ARG A 45 -1.51 10.77 -2.10
CA ARG A 45 -2.84 10.49 -1.56
C ARG A 45 -2.82 9.87 -0.16
N ASN A 46 -1.80 9.05 0.15
CA ASN A 46 -1.69 8.38 1.43
C ASN A 46 -0.24 8.37 1.94
N ILE A 47 0.05 9.26 2.87
CA ILE A 47 1.35 9.35 3.57
C ILE A 47 1.33 8.75 4.97
N GLN A 48 0.23 8.11 5.39
CA GLN A 48 0.13 7.49 6.73
C GLN A 48 1.26 6.50 7.05
N PRO A 49 1.80 5.71 6.10
CA PRO A 49 2.93 4.83 6.39
C PRO A 49 4.14 5.55 7.00
N LEU A 50 4.36 6.83 6.71
CA LEU A 50 5.44 7.64 7.31
C LEU A 50 5.23 7.98 8.79
N SER A 51 4.07 7.63 9.36
CA SER A 51 3.74 7.85 10.77
C SER A 51 3.91 6.58 11.62
N ASP A 52 4.43 5.49 11.05
CA ASP A 52 4.74 4.25 11.78
C ASP A 52 5.78 4.50 12.89
N ASP A 53 5.64 3.80 14.01
CA ASP A 53 6.51 3.90 15.18
C ASP A 53 7.98 3.61 14.87
N TYR A 54 8.30 2.68 13.96
CA TYR A 54 9.70 2.46 13.60
C TYR A 54 10.30 3.66 12.85
N ILE A 55 9.49 4.39 12.06
CA ILE A 55 9.94 5.60 11.35
C ILE A 55 10.08 6.75 12.34
N LYS A 56 9.18 6.88 13.31
CA LYS A 56 9.33 7.81 14.43
C LYS A 56 10.63 7.54 15.17
N PHE A 57 10.96 6.28 15.42
CA PHE A 57 12.21 5.91 16.08
C PHE A 57 13.44 6.25 15.25
N ILE A 58 13.42 5.95 13.94
CA ILE A 58 14.47 6.39 13.01
C ILE A 58 14.60 7.91 13.01
N ARG A 59 13.49 8.65 12.97
CA ARG A 59 13.50 10.12 12.98
C ARG A 59 14.05 10.67 14.29
N PHE A 60 13.71 10.05 15.42
CA PHE A 60 14.24 10.43 16.73
C PHE A 60 15.75 10.17 16.80
N GLY A 61 16.23 8.99 16.39
CA GLY A 61 17.66 8.72 16.31
C GLY A 61 18.39 9.71 15.40
N HIS A 62 17.80 10.02 14.24
CA HIS A 62 18.31 11.03 13.32
C HIS A 62 18.37 12.42 13.97
N PHE A 63 17.35 12.82 14.73
CA PHE A 63 17.36 14.09 15.47
C PHE A 63 18.52 14.14 16.48
N GLN A 64 18.75 13.06 17.23
CA GLN A 64 19.87 13.01 18.20
C GLN A 64 21.23 13.16 17.52
N ILE A 65 21.42 12.56 16.34
CA ILE A 65 22.66 12.71 15.56
C ILE A 65 22.79 14.08 14.91
N GLN A 66 21.68 14.73 14.53
CA GLN A 66 21.70 16.12 14.06
C GLN A 66 22.20 17.07 15.16
N GLU A 67 21.77 16.87 16.41
CA GLU A 67 22.22 17.67 17.56
C GLU A 67 23.71 17.46 17.88
N SER A 68 24.24 16.25 17.70
CA SER A 68 25.66 15.96 17.89
C SER A 68 26.53 16.37 16.69
N ASN A 69 25.96 16.41 15.49
CA ASN A 69 26.63 16.58 14.19
C ASN A 69 27.75 15.56 13.90
N VAL A 70 27.79 14.46 14.65
CA VAL A 70 28.69 13.33 14.46
C VAL A 70 28.10 12.12 15.17
N GLY A 71 28.09 10.97 14.53
CA GLY A 71 27.64 9.75 15.18
C GLY A 71 27.04 8.71 14.26
N ILE A 72 26.50 7.67 14.88
CA ILE A 72 26.02 6.46 14.23
C ILE A 72 24.64 6.09 14.76
N ILE A 73 23.74 5.77 13.83
CA ILE A 73 22.50 5.04 14.10
C ILE A 73 22.73 3.58 13.72
N GLY A 74 22.29 2.63 14.54
CA GLY A 74 22.30 1.21 14.23
C GLY A 74 21.01 0.53 14.69
N PHE A 75 20.08 0.29 13.77
CA PHE A 75 18.75 -0.25 14.09
C PHE A 75 18.43 -1.50 13.30
N ILE A 76 17.66 -2.41 13.90
CA ILE A 76 16.89 -3.42 13.18
C ILE A 76 15.46 -2.95 13.08
N THR A 77 14.91 -2.79 11.87
CA THR A 77 13.57 -2.22 11.67
C THR A 77 12.81 -2.91 10.55
N ASN A 78 11.52 -2.59 10.39
CA ASN A 78 10.75 -2.99 9.22
C ASN A 78 11.40 -2.43 7.94
N ARG A 79 11.63 -3.30 6.96
CA ARG A 79 12.38 -2.96 5.72
C ARG A 79 11.60 -2.12 4.69
N SER A 80 10.31 -1.86 4.92
CA SER A 80 9.44 -1.21 3.93
C SER A 80 9.90 0.20 3.52
N TYR A 81 10.64 0.92 4.38
CA TYR A 81 11.18 2.23 4.00
C TYR A 81 12.27 2.16 2.93
N LEU A 82 12.94 1.02 2.77
CA LEU A 82 14.02 0.85 1.80
C LEU A 82 13.50 0.96 0.35
N PHE A 83 12.26 0.51 0.10
CA PHE A 83 11.67 0.43 -1.25
C PHE A 83 10.28 1.05 -1.39
N GLY A 84 9.59 1.43 -0.31
CA GLY A 84 8.22 1.95 -0.41
C GLY A 84 8.16 3.31 -1.12
N LEU A 85 7.12 3.52 -1.95
CA LEU A 85 6.99 4.72 -2.80
C LEU A 85 6.96 6.03 -2.01
N VAL A 86 6.19 6.06 -0.91
CA VAL A 86 6.02 7.25 -0.08
C VAL A 86 7.22 7.50 0.85
N HIS A 87 8.09 6.49 1.02
CA HIS A 87 9.31 6.62 1.81
C HIS A 87 10.44 7.35 1.08
N ARG A 88 10.26 7.73 -0.20
CA ARG A 88 11.29 8.48 -0.95
C ARG A 88 11.68 9.80 -0.29
N GLY A 89 10.75 10.46 0.41
CA GLY A 89 11.03 11.68 1.17
C GLY A 89 11.99 11.42 2.33
N MET A 90 11.68 10.40 3.14
CA MET A 90 12.55 9.91 4.22
C MET A 90 13.93 9.47 3.70
N ARG A 91 13.98 8.62 2.66
CA ARG A 91 15.24 8.13 2.10
C ARG A 91 16.12 9.26 1.59
N HIS A 92 15.53 10.26 0.91
CA HIS A 92 16.30 11.42 0.49
C HIS A 92 16.90 12.15 1.69
N VAL A 93 16.12 12.44 2.72
CA VAL A 93 16.62 13.16 3.89
C VAL A 93 17.75 12.37 4.59
N LEU A 94 17.62 11.05 4.72
CA LEU A 94 18.65 10.20 5.31
C LEU A 94 19.92 10.17 4.46
N VAL A 95 19.80 9.96 3.15
CA VAL A 95 20.93 9.99 2.22
C VAL A 95 21.59 11.37 2.20
N ASP A 96 20.81 12.44 2.37
CA ASP A 96 21.36 13.79 2.34
C ASP A 96 22.11 14.15 3.63
N ASP A 97 21.61 13.76 4.80
CA ASP A 97 22.22 14.16 6.08
C ASP A 97 23.38 13.25 6.53
N PHE A 98 23.41 11.99 6.08
CA PHE A 98 24.43 11.00 6.47
C PHE A 98 25.47 10.79 5.36
N ASN A 99 26.72 10.55 5.73
CA ASN A 99 27.83 10.32 4.79
C ASN A 99 27.88 8.87 4.30
N GLN A 100 27.43 7.93 5.14
CA GLN A 100 27.42 6.52 4.77
C GLN A 100 26.17 5.82 5.32
N ALA A 101 25.61 4.93 4.52
CA ALA A 101 24.61 3.97 4.95
C ALA A 101 25.07 2.53 4.65
N LEU A 102 24.84 1.62 5.60
CA LEU A 102 25.07 0.19 5.45
C LEU A 102 23.75 -0.53 5.75
N ILE A 103 23.18 -1.20 4.76
CA ILE A 103 21.85 -1.82 4.83
C ILE A 103 21.98 -3.33 4.64
N LEU A 104 21.82 -4.09 5.73
CA LEU A 104 21.72 -5.54 5.71
C LEU A 104 20.25 -5.94 5.76
N ASP A 105 19.72 -6.33 4.60
CA ASP A 105 18.33 -6.73 4.43
C ASP A 105 18.13 -8.21 4.77
N LEU A 106 17.31 -8.49 5.78
CA LEU A 106 17.06 -9.86 6.26
C LEU A 106 15.76 -10.44 5.71
N HIS A 107 15.04 -9.72 4.83
CA HIS A 107 13.81 -10.19 4.18
C HIS A 107 12.79 -10.78 5.19
N GLY A 108 12.14 -11.91 4.86
CA GLY A 108 11.17 -12.59 5.70
C GLY A 108 9.80 -11.93 5.75
N ASP A 109 9.36 -11.26 4.68
CA ASP A 109 7.99 -10.73 4.59
C ASP A 109 7.02 -11.78 4.02
N SER A 110 6.29 -12.46 4.91
CA SER A 110 5.34 -13.52 4.51
C SER A 110 4.07 -12.97 3.84
N ARG A 111 3.82 -11.65 3.87
CA ARG A 111 2.59 -11.05 3.33
C ARG A 111 2.68 -10.75 1.84
N ILE A 112 3.89 -10.56 1.32
CA ILE A 112 4.13 -10.22 -0.10
C ILE A 112 4.65 -11.41 -0.91
N GLY A 113 4.68 -12.60 -0.32
CA GLY A 113 5.09 -13.82 -1.00
C GLY A 113 6.55 -13.79 -1.45
N GLU A 114 7.48 -13.43 -0.55
CA GLU A 114 8.91 -13.65 -0.82
C GLU A 114 9.26 -15.15 -0.90
N ASN A 115 8.38 -16.01 -0.38
CA ASN A 115 8.40 -17.45 -0.59
C ASN A 115 7.96 -17.76 -2.02
N ILE A 116 8.92 -18.19 -2.85
CA ILE A 116 8.66 -18.69 -4.20
C ILE A 116 8.30 -20.18 -4.08
N GLU A 117 7.27 -20.62 -4.78
CA GLU A 117 6.95 -22.06 -4.87
C GLU A 117 8.20 -22.85 -5.34
N ASN A 118 8.50 -23.96 -4.66
CA ASN A 118 9.68 -24.81 -4.88
C ASN A 118 11.03 -24.22 -4.45
N VAL A 119 11.04 -23.12 -3.68
CA VAL A 119 12.23 -22.62 -2.96
C VAL A 119 12.01 -22.79 -1.46
N ALA A 120 13.08 -23.06 -0.71
CA ALA A 120 13.02 -23.11 0.75
C ALA A 120 12.40 -21.80 1.29
N PRO A 121 11.47 -21.87 2.27
CA PRO A 121 10.79 -20.69 2.77
C PRO A 121 11.79 -19.71 3.40
N ASP A 122 11.60 -18.43 3.08
CA ASP A 122 12.33 -17.32 3.66
C ASP A 122 11.68 -16.90 4.97
N GLU A 123 12.30 -17.27 6.08
CA GLU A 123 11.72 -17.07 7.41
C GLU A 123 12.17 -15.74 8.02
N ASN A 124 11.26 -15.07 8.71
CA ASN A 124 11.62 -13.89 9.48
C ASN A 124 12.51 -14.26 10.69
N VAL A 125 13.46 -13.40 11.02
CA VAL A 125 14.30 -13.56 12.22
C VAL A 125 13.50 -13.39 13.52
N PHE A 126 12.38 -12.68 13.49
CA PHE A 126 11.42 -12.59 14.59
C PHE A 126 10.15 -13.40 14.28
N GLU A 127 9.28 -13.56 15.27
CA GLU A 127 7.95 -14.18 15.10
C GLU A 127 6.91 -13.15 14.60
N ILE A 128 7.23 -12.49 13.48
CA ILE A 128 6.39 -11.48 12.83
C ILE A 128 6.30 -11.73 11.33
N GLN A 129 5.30 -11.11 10.68
CA GLN A 129 5.06 -11.27 9.25
C GLN A 129 5.78 -10.23 8.38
N GLN A 130 6.13 -9.07 8.94
CA GLN A 130 6.81 -7.98 8.24
C GLN A 130 8.29 -8.27 8.10
N GLY A 131 8.84 -8.13 6.90
CA GLY A 131 10.29 -8.28 6.71
C GLY A 131 11.10 -7.22 7.46
N VAL A 132 12.34 -7.55 7.81
CA VAL A 132 13.21 -6.66 8.60
C VAL A 132 14.57 -6.44 7.96
N ALA A 133 15.21 -5.33 8.31
CA ALA A 133 16.56 -4.98 7.88
C ALA A 133 17.34 -4.35 9.04
N ILE A 134 18.63 -4.65 9.11
CA ILE A 134 19.60 -3.96 9.96
C ILE A 134 20.20 -2.81 9.15
N SER A 135 20.08 -1.59 9.63
CA SER A 135 20.57 -0.40 8.96
C SER A 135 21.48 0.40 9.87
N PHE A 136 22.66 0.77 9.34
CA PHE A 136 23.54 1.74 9.95
C PHE A 136 23.57 3.02 9.14
N PHE A 137 23.45 4.17 9.80
CA PHE A 137 23.61 5.50 9.20
C PHE A 137 24.72 6.23 9.95
N VAL A 138 25.76 6.66 9.23
CA VAL A 138 26.99 7.22 9.80
C VAL A 138 27.13 8.68 9.36
N LYS A 139 27.25 9.57 10.35
CA LYS A 139 27.52 10.99 10.17
C LYS A 139 28.92 11.31 10.68
N ALA A 140 29.80 11.68 9.78
CA ALA A 140 31.12 12.21 10.09
C ALA A 140 31.04 13.73 10.30
N ARG A 141 31.97 14.28 11.07
CA ARG A 141 32.00 15.71 11.38
C ARG A 141 32.41 16.55 10.17
N ASP A 142 33.32 16.02 9.37
CA ASP A 142 33.83 16.69 8.19
C ASP A 142 32.89 16.45 7.01
N LYS A 143 32.81 17.43 6.09
CA LYS A 143 32.10 17.25 4.83
C LYS A 143 32.84 16.20 4.00
N VAL A 144 32.40 14.95 4.11
CA VAL A 144 32.79 13.92 3.15
C VAL A 144 32.10 14.27 1.83
N GLU A 145 32.89 14.52 0.78
CA GLU A 145 32.35 14.86 -0.55
C GLU A 145 31.58 13.70 -1.18
N ILE A 146 31.93 12.47 -0.82
CA ILE A 146 31.33 11.25 -1.36
C ILE A 146 30.42 10.61 -0.32
N LYS A 147 29.14 10.49 -0.65
CA LYS A 147 28.16 9.74 0.16
C LYS A 147 28.03 8.33 -0.40
N THR A 148 28.16 7.32 0.46
CA THR A 148 28.09 5.91 0.03
C THR A 148 26.89 5.20 0.63
N VAL A 149 26.20 4.39 -0.17
CA VAL A 149 25.13 3.52 0.31
C VAL A 149 25.47 2.11 -0.08
N ASN A 150 25.66 1.25 0.91
CA ASN A 150 26.11 -0.11 0.76
C ASN A 150 25.01 -1.07 1.18
N TYR A 151 24.76 -2.09 0.37
CA TYR A 151 23.67 -3.04 0.55
C TYR A 151 24.19 -4.47 0.57
N SER A 152 23.62 -5.27 1.47
CA SER A 152 23.77 -6.73 1.51
C SER A 152 22.42 -7.33 1.88
N SER A 153 22.15 -8.56 1.45
CA SER A 153 20.88 -9.24 1.74
C SER A 153 21.06 -10.69 2.11
N ARG A 154 20.18 -11.20 2.97
CA ARG A 154 20.13 -12.61 3.37
C ARG A 154 18.69 -13.12 3.38
N THR A 155 18.45 -14.15 2.58
CA THR A 155 17.22 -14.95 2.56
C THR A 155 17.54 -16.36 3.07
N GLY A 156 16.51 -17.11 3.47
CA GLY A 156 16.62 -18.49 3.95
C GLY A 156 15.93 -18.68 5.29
N SER A 157 16.20 -19.82 5.93
CA SER A 157 15.64 -20.15 7.24
C SER A 157 16.14 -19.19 8.33
N ARG A 158 15.39 -19.12 9.44
CA ARG A 158 15.77 -18.32 10.61
C ARG A 158 17.13 -18.75 11.15
N ALA A 159 17.39 -20.07 11.16
CA ALA A 159 18.65 -20.63 11.65
C ALA A 159 19.85 -20.22 10.80
N GLU A 160 19.73 -20.24 9.47
CA GLU A 160 20.80 -19.80 8.56
C GLU A 160 21.09 -18.31 8.72
N LYS A 161 20.05 -17.48 8.86
CA LYS A 161 20.20 -16.05 9.12
C LYS A 161 20.92 -15.80 10.45
N TYR A 162 20.60 -16.54 11.50
CA TYR A 162 21.30 -16.44 12.78
C TYR A 162 22.76 -16.92 12.70
N GLY A 163 23.04 -17.99 11.97
CA GLY A 163 24.42 -18.45 11.71
C GLY A 163 25.25 -17.41 10.96
N PHE A 164 24.65 -16.72 9.98
CA PHE A 164 25.28 -15.59 9.31
C PHE A 164 25.56 -14.43 10.28
N LEU A 165 24.55 -14.02 11.06
CA LEU A 165 24.67 -12.88 11.98
C LEU A 165 25.65 -13.13 13.14
N SER A 166 25.82 -14.36 13.58
CA SER A 166 26.74 -14.71 14.68
C SER A 166 28.21 -14.73 14.26
N THR A 167 28.50 -14.89 12.96
CA THR A 167 29.86 -15.02 12.41
C THR A 167 30.35 -13.78 11.67
N ARG A 168 29.43 -12.90 11.27
CA ARG A 168 29.74 -11.73 10.42
C ARG A 168 29.79 -10.44 11.21
N ARG A 169 30.68 -9.56 10.80
CA ARG A 169 30.81 -8.17 11.26
C ARG A 169 30.69 -7.24 10.04
N ILE A 170 30.57 -5.93 10.28
CA ILE A 170 30.54 -4.95 9.18
C ILE A 170 31.73 -5.13 8.23
N GLY A 171 32.95 -5.29 8.77
CA GLY A 171 34.17 -5.46 7.97
C GLY A 171 34.36 -6.84 7.32
N THR A 172 33.53 -7.83 7.65
CA THR A 172 33.59 -9.19 7.04
C THR A 172 32.33 -9.52 6.24
N THR A 173 31.42 -8.55 6.11
CA THR A 173 30.23 -8.65 5.28
C THR A 173 30.59 -8.14 3.88
N GLU A 174 30.16 -8.88 2.87
CA GLU A 174 30.25 -8.43 1.48
C GLU A 174 29.14 -7.42 1.21
N TRP A 175 29.55 -6.24 0.78
CA TRP A 175 28.69 -5.11 0.50
C TRP A 175 28.72 -4.76 -0.98
N ASN A 176 27.56 -4.45 -1.54
CA ASN A 176 27.42 -3.89 -2.88
C ASN A 176 27.05 -2.41 -2.76
N GLU A 177 27.84 -1.54 -3.36
CA GLU A 177 27.52 -0.12 -3.41
C GLU A 177 26.33 0.12 -4.35
N LEU A 178 25.31 0.83 -3.85
CA LEU A 178 24.10 1.16 -4.60
C LEU A 178 24.30 2.46 -5.37
N GLN A 179 23.95 2.42 -6.65
CA GLN A 179 23.77 3.63 -7.46
C GLN A 179 22.41 4.26 -7.14
N LEU A 180 22.42 5.38 -6.43
CA LEU A 180 21.20 6.07 -6.05
C LEU A 180 20.66 6.92 -7.21
N ILE A 181 19.37 6.75 -7.51
CA ILE A 181 18.66 7.63 -8.45
C ILE A 181 17.91 8.69 -7.66
N ALA A 182 18.27 9.96 -7.87
CA ALA A 182 17.82 11.12 -7.09
C ALA A 182 16.29 11.21 -6.85
N THR A 183 15.48 10.75 -7.81
CA THR A 183 14.01 10.79 -7.73
C THR A 183 13.43 9.80 -6.71
N SER A 184 14.13 8.68 -6.44
CA SER A 184 13.61 7.58 -5.63
C SER A 184 14.50 7.21 -4.44
N ASN A 185 15.83 7.34 -4.59
CA ASN A 185 16.85 6.95 -3.62
C ASN A 185 16.54 5.60 -2.97
N TYR A 186 16.19 4.57 -3.74
CA TYR A 186 15.92 3.25 -3.16
C TYR A 186 17.17 2.73 -2.44
N LEU A 187 16.96 2.20 -1.24
CA LEU A 187 18.01 1.59 -0.41
C LEU A 187 18.00 0.06 -0.56
N VAL A 188 17.60 -0.40 -1.76
CA VAL A 188 17.68 -1.78 -2.23
C VAL A 188 18.12 -1.75 -3.70
N PRO A 189 18.75 -2.83 -4.20
CA PRO A 189 19.05 -2.96 -5.61
C PRO A 189 17.78 -2.87 -6.46
N LYS A 190 17.85 -2.08 -7.53
CA LYS A 190 16.81 -1.96 -8.55
C LYS A 190 17.47 -1.88 -9.91
N ASP A 191 16.93 -2.65 -10.85
CA ASP A 191 17.31 -2.56 -12.25
C ASP A 191 16.51 -1.43 -12.91
N PHE A 192 17.24 -0.46 -13.46
CA PHE A 192 16.70 0.68 -14.20
C PHE A 192 17.20 0.71 -15.65
N SER A 193 17.84 -0.36 -16.12
CA SER A 193 18.42 -0.44 -17.48
C SER A 193 17.39 -0.12 -18.58
N LEU A 194 16.13 -0.52 -18.38
CA LEU A 194 15.03 -0.32 -19.33
C LEU A 194 14.14 0.89 -18.99
N VAL A 195 14.54 1.77 -18.08
CA VAL A 195 13.68 2.89 -17.64
C VAL A 195 13.37 3.86 -18.78
N SER A 196 14.34 4.16 -19.64
CA SER A 196 14.18 5.07 -20.78
C SER A 196 13.24 4.48 -21.83
N GLU A 197 13.37 3.18 -22.11
CA GLU A 197 12.45 2.46 -23.00
C GLU A 197 11.03 2.45 -22.41
N TYR A 198 10.90 2.10 -21.13
CA TYR A 198 9.62 2.08 -20.43
C TYR A 198 8.91 3.45 -20.47
N GLN A 199 9.65 4.53 -20.26
CA GLN A 199 9.12 5.90 -20.31
C GLN A 199 8.75 6.35 -21.73
N GLY A 200 9.18 5.63 -22.77
CA GLY A 200 8.77 5.87 -24.15
C GLY A 200 7.36 5.35 -24.48
N PHE A 201 6.81 4.44 -23.68
CA PHE A 201 5.44 3.94 -23.86
C PHE A 201 4.38 4.92 -23.35
N VAL A 202 3.16 4.79 -23.87
CA VAL A 202 2.02 5.59 -23.42
C VAL A 202 1.62 5.21 -22.00
N SER A 203 1.59 6.21 -21.13
CA SER A 203 1.02 6.09 -19.80
C SER A 203 -0.50 5.86 -19.87
N LEU A 204 -1.00 4.81 -19.19
CA LEU A 204 -2.45 4.61 -19.04
C LEU A 204 -3.15 5.78 -18.35
N ASN A 205 -2.41 6.53 -17.50
CA ASN A 205 -2.95 7.73 -16.86
C ASN A 205 -3.17 8.88 -17.85
N ASP A 206 -2.44 8.87 -18.96
CA ASP A 206 -2.52 9.90 -19.99
C ASP A 206 -3.46 9.44 -21.12
N LEU A 207 -3.57 8.13 -21.34
CA LEU A 207 -4.47 7.53 -22.33
C LEU A 207 -5.94 7.65 -21.93
N PHE A 208 -6.28 7.42 -20.66
CA PHE A 208 -7.66 7.44 -20.17
C PHE A 208 -7.99 8.70 -19.36
N ALA A 209 -9.08 9.37 -19.72
CA ALA A 209 -9.55 10.57 -19.01
C ALA A 209 -10.12 10.22 -17.62
N THR A 210 -10.94 9.19 -17.54
CA THR A 210 -11.55 8.68 -16.31
C THR A 210 -10.95 7.34 -15.90
N ARG A 211 -10.61 7.21 -14.63
CA ARG A 211 -10.06 5.99 -14.03
C ARG A 211 -10.18 6.06 -12.51
N GLY A 212 -10.09 4.92 -11.85
CA GLY A 212 -10.11 4.89 -10.40
C GLY A 212 -9.86 3.50 -9.84
N THR A 213 -9.83 3.40 -8.51
CA THR A 213 -9.71 2.11 -7.84
C THR A 213 -11.02 1.33 -8.02
N CYS A 214 -10.91 0.01 -8.18
CA CYS A 214 -12.01 -0.92 -8.04
C CYS A 214 -12.69 -0.83 -6.66
N PHE A 215 -13.93 -1.28 -6.54
CA PHE A 215 -14.69 -1.14 -5.29
C PHE A 215 -14.15 -2.07 -4.18
N GLU A 216 -14.32 -1.67 -2.92
CA GLU A 216 -14.01 -2.49 -1.74
C GLU A 216 -15.21 -2.38 -0.81
N THR A 217 -15.81 -3.50 -0.42
CA THR A 217 -17.03 -3.45 0.41
C THR A 217 -16.72 -3.30 1.90
N ARG A 218 -15.53 -3.80 2.33
CA ARG A 218 -15.11 -3.99 3.74
C ARG A 218 -16.00 -4.93 4.57
N HIS A 219 -17.08 -5.40 3.98
CA HIS A 219 -18.06 -6.31 4.57
C HIS A 219 -18.48 -7.34 3.53
N ASP A 220 -17.51 -8.03 2.91
CA ASP A 220 -17.75 -8.95 1.79
C ASP A 220 -18.76 -10.05 2.18
N ALA A 221 -18.73 -10.53 3.42
CA ALA A 221 -19.67 -11.51 3.96
C ALA A 221 -21.12 -11.02 3.96
N LEU A 222 -21.35 -9.70 4.08
CA LEU A 222 -22.67 -9.09 3.96
C LEU A 222 -23.00 -8.82 2.49
N LEU A 223 -22.12 -8.14 1.76
CA LEU A 223 -22.47 -7.49 0.50
C LEU A 223 -22.15 -8.32 -0.76
N ILE A 224 -21.44 -9.44 -0.64
CA ILE A 224 -21.05 -10.29 -1.77
C ILE A 224 -21.49 -11.74 -1.51
N ALA A 225 -22.02 -12.40 -2.53
CA ALA A 225 -22.46 -13.79 -2.46
C ALA A 225 -22.20 -14.53 -3.78
N PHE A 226 -22.11 -15.86 -3.74
CA PHE A 226 -21.87 -16.65 -4.95
C PHE A 226 -23.09 -16.59 -5.90
N THR A 227 -24.29 -16.57 -5.34
CA THR A 227 -25.54 -16.57 -6.11
C THR A 227 -26.37 -15.33 -5.82
N LYS A 228 -27.22 -14.96 -6.80
CA LYS A 228 -28.15 -13.84 -6.64
C LYS A 228 -29.13 -14.08 -5.50
N VAL A 229 -29.68 -15.29 -5.43
CA VAL A 229 -30.71 -15.70 -4.47
C VAL A 229 -30.17 -15.63 -3.03
N GLU A 230 -28.95 -16.12 -2.82
CA GLU A 230 -28.26 -16.01 -1.52
C GLU A 230 -28.15 -14.54 -1.07
N LEU A 231 -27.78 -13.64 -1.99
CA LEU A 231 -27.65 -12.23 -1.68
C LEU A 231 -29.00 -11.57 -1.42
N GLU A 232 -30.02 -11.89 -2.21
CA GLU A 232 -31.39 -11.41 -2.01
C GLU A 232 -31.94 -11.80 -0.63
N GLN A 233 -31.78 -13.06 -0.25
CA GLN A 233 -32.21 -13.57 1.07
C GLN A 233 -31.45 -12.88 2.20
N ARG A 234 -30.13 -12.73 2.06
CA ARG A 234 -29.31 -12.05 3.05
C ARG A 234 -29.71 -10.58 3.21
N MET A 235 -29.94 -9.88 2.11
CA MET A 235 -30.36 -8.47 2.15
C MET A 235 -31.78 -8.31 2.71
N ALA A 236 -32.70 -9.24 2.43
CA ALA A 236 -34.02 -9.26 3.03
C ALA A 236 -33.94 -9.39 4.57
N LEU A 237 -33.17 -10.36 5.07
CA LEU A 237 -32.90 -10.52 6.51
C LEU A 237 -32.24 -9.28 7.11
N PHE A 238 -31.22 -8.73 6.44
CA PHE A 238 -30.52 -7.52 6.89
C PHE A 238 -31.47 -6.33 7.02
N SER A 239 -32.41 -6.18 6.08
CA SER A 239 -33.41 -5.10 6.07
C SER A 239 -34.62 -5.33 7.00
N ASP A 240 -34.79 -6.51 7.57
CA ASP A 240 -35.92 -6.81 8.47
C ASP A 240 -35.73 -6.14 9.82
N LEU A 241 -36.27 -4.92 9.98
CA LEU A 241 -36.14 -4.12 11.19
C LEU A 241 -36.87 -4.72 12.41
N SER A 242 -37.66 -5.79 12.25
CA SER A 242 -38.23 -6.52 13.39
C SER A 242 -37.18 -7.36 14.13
N VAL A 243 -36.08 -7.73 13.45
CA VAL A 243 -34.95 -8.46 14.03
C VAL A 243 -33.98 -7.46 14.70
N PRO A 244 -33.62 -7.65 15.98
CA PRO A 244 -32.66 -6.79 16.66
C PRO A 244 -31.28 -6.74 15.98
N ASN A 245 -30.58 -5.61 16.07
CA ASN A 245 -29.24 -5.46 15.50
C ASN A 245 -28.27 -6.55 15.99
N SER A 246 -28.30 -6.89 17.28
CA SER A 246 -27.42 -7.91 17.85
C SER A 246 -27.57 -9.27 17.20
N GLU A 247 -28.80 -9.66 16.87
CA GLU A 247 -29.07 -10.96 16.23
C GLU A 247 -28.60 -10.96 14.76
N ILE A 248 -28.76 -9.84 14.05
CA ILE A 248 -28.18 -9.67 12.71
C ILE A 248 -26.65 -9.71 12.74
N GLU A 249 -26.03 -9.07 13.74
CA GLU A 249 -24.58 -9.10 13.94
C GLU A 249 -24.08 -10.55 14.12
N ASP A 250 -24.78 -11.34 14.94
CA ASP A 250 -24.46 -12.75 15.18
C ASP A 250 -24.66 -13.63 13.94
N ILE A 251 -25.73 -13.42 13.17
CA ILE A 251 -26.03 -14.22 11.97
C ILE A 251 -25.06 -13.90 10.82
N ILE A 252 -24.79 -12.62 10.57
CA ILE A 252 -24.01 -12.18 9.40
C ILE A 252 -22.52 -12.08 9.73
N GLY A 253 -22.15 -11.95 11.01
CA GLY A 253 -20.76 -11.77 11.44
C GLY A 253 -20.20 -10.39 11.10
N VAL A 254 -21.06 -9.38 10.96
CA VAL A 254 -20.68 -8.00 10.64
C VAL A 254 -21.23 -7.08 11.71
N ALA A 255 -20.35 -6.38 12.42
CA ALA A 255 -20.70 -5.41 13.46
C ALA A 255 -20.35 -3.98 13.04
N SER A 256 -20.92 -3.00 13.76
CA SER A 256 -20.59 -1.59 13.56
C SER A 256 -19.10 -1.30 13.80
N THR A 257 -18.52 -0.41 13.01
CA THR A 257 -17.14 0.06 13.15
C THR A 257 -17.11 1.55 13.49
N ARG A 258 -15.92 2.10 13.77
CA ARG A 258 -15.76 3.55 14.00
C ARG A 258 -16.23 4.40 12.80
N THR A 259 -16.22 3.84 11.59
CA THR A 259 -16.50 4.56 10.34
C THR A 259 -17.70 4.02 9.58
N TRP A 260 -18.43 3.05 10.14
CA TRP A 260 -19.59 2.42 9.53
C TRP A 260 -20.57 1.96 10.61
N ASP A 261 -21.85 2.28 10.44
CA ASP A 261 -22.91 1.98 11.41
C ASP A 261 -23.92 1.00 10.81
N LEU A 262 -24.05 -0.16 11.45
CA LEU A 262 -24.94 -1.22 11.01
C LEU A 262 -26.40 -0.79 11.03
N SER A 263 -26.84 -0.08 12.07
CA SER A 263 -28.23 0.36 12.22
C SER A 263 -28.63 1.37 11.14
N VAL A 264 -27.69 2.22 10.70
CA VAL A 264 -27.90 3.18 9.62
C VAL A 264 -27.99 2.45 8.29
N ALA A 265 -27.07 1.52 8.02
CA ALA A 265 -27.08 0.73 6.80
C ALA A 265 -28.35 -0.13 6.66
N ARG A 266 -28.80 -0.78 7.74
CA ARG A 266 -30.03 -1.59 7.75
C ARG A 266 -31.26 -0.75 7.40
N ARG A 267 -31.42 0.40 8.06
CA ARG A 267 -32.53 1.33 7.78
C ARG A 267 -32.51 1.83 6.35
N PHE A 268 -31.33 2.19 5.84
CA PHE A 268 -31.18 2.62 4.44
C PHE A 268 -31.71 1.56 3.46
N VAL A 269 -31.34 0.28 3.67
CA VAL A 269 -31.81 -0.81 2.80
C VAL A 269 -33.32 -1.02 2.95
N ALA A 270 -33.85 -0.98 4.18
CA ALA A 270 -35.26 -1.18 4.46
C ALA A 270 -36.17 -0.08 3.87
N GLU A 271 -35.68 1.15 3.82
CA GLU A 271 -36.40 2.33 3.30
C GLU A 271 -36.22 2.52 1.79
N SER A 272 -35.32 1.75 1.16
CA SER A 272 -34.98 1.88 -0.25
C SER A 272 -35.82 0.98 -1.14
N ASP A 273 -36.50 1.57 -2.14
CA ASP A 273 -37.16 0.81 -3.22
C ASP A 273 -36.17 0.20 -4.23
N LYS A 274 -34.88 0.53 -4.11
CA LYS A 274 -33.82 0.02 -5.01
C LYS A 274 -33.28 -1.31 -4.51
N SER A 275 -33.04 -2.22 -5.46
CA SER A 275 -32.28 -3.46 -5.25
C SER A 275 -31.07 -3.52 -6.19
N PRO A 276 -29.97 -2.80 -5.87
CA PRO A 276 -28.77 -2.66 -6.70
C PRO A 276 -27.90 -3.93 -6.69
N LEU A 277 -28.48 -5.04 -7.18
CA LEU A 277 -27.82 -6.33 -7.30
C LEU A 277 -27.15 -6.44 -8.67
N TYR A 278 -25.83 -6.50 -8.67
CA TYR A 278 -25.04 -6.58 -9.90
C TYR A 278 -24.09 -7.78 -9.85
N LYS A 279 -23.74 -8.29 -11.03
CA LYS A 279 -22.57 -9.16 -11.14
C LYS A 279 -21.31 -8.35 -10.88
N CYS A 280 -20.34 -8.96 -10.20
CA CYS A 280 -19.00 -8.43 -10.05
C CYS A 280 -17.97 -9.53 -10.30
N MET A 281 -16.78 -9.13 -10.72
CA MET A 281 -15.62 -9.98 -10.72
C MET A 281 -14.94 -9.85 -9.36
N TYR A 282 -15.05 -10.89 -8.54
CA TYR A 282 -14.46 -10.92 -7.22
C TYR A 282 -12.95 -11.21 -7.34
N ARG A 283 -12.57 -12.25 -8.08
CA ARG A 283 -11.18 -12.64 -8.40
C ARG A 283 -11.10 -12.99 -9.90
N PRO A 284 -9.91 -13.23 -10.48
CA PRO A 284 -9.81 -13.60 -11.89
C PRO A 284 -10.69 -14.82 -12.17
N PHE A 285 -11.63 -14.69 -13.11
CA PHE A 285 -12.60 -15.72 -13.49
C PHE A 285 -13.60 -16.16 -12.40
N ASP A 286 -13.59 -15.53 -11.22
CA ASP A 286 -14.56 -15.75 -10.14
C ASP A 286 -15.59 -14.61 -10.15
N PHE A 287 -16.75 -14.89 -10.75
CA PHE A 287 -17.86 -13.95 -10.84
C PHE A 287 -18.89 -14.22 -9.75
N ARG A 288 -19.26 -13.17 -9.04
CA ARG A 288 -20.17 -13.20 -7.89
C ARG A 288 -21.25 -12.13 -8.04
N TRP A 289 -22.17 -12.11 -7.09
CA TRP A 289 -23.17 -11.05 -6.95
C TRP A 289 -22.77 -10.09 -5.84
N VAL A 290 -22.98 -8.80 -6.07
CA VAL A 290 -22.75 -7.74 -5.10
C VAL A 290 -23.98 -6.86 -4.97
N TYR A 291 -24.30 -6.46 -3.74
CA TYR A 291 -25.26 -5.41 -3.45
C TYR A 291 -24.46 -4.10 -3.43
N TYR A 292 -24.43 -3.40 -4.56
CA TYR A 292 -23.58 -2.23 -4.75
C TYR A 292 -24.36 -0.94 -4.54
N GLU A 293 -24.40 -0.48 -3.29
CA GLU A 293 -24.97 0.80 -2.89
C GLU A 293 -23.90 1.61 -2.13
N PRO A 294 -23.29 2.64 -2.75
CA PRO A 294 -22.23 3.42 -2.13
C PRO A 294 -22.59 4.00 -0.77
N SER A 295 -23.87 4.27 -0.51
CA SER A 295 -24.37 4.84 0.75
C SER A 295 -24.24 3.90 1.95
N ILE A 296 -24.25 2.58 1.73
CA ILE A 296 -24.10 1.57 2.79
C ILE A 296 -22.74 0.88 2.78
N ILE A 297 -21.92 1.11 1.75
CA ILE A 297 -20.55 0.57 1.69
C ILE A 297 -19.64 1.48 2.51
N GLU A 298 -18.84 0.91 3.41
CA GLU A 298 -17.86 1.68 4.18
C GLU A 298 -16.84 2.33 3.23
N ARG A 299 -16.89 3.67 3.12
CA ARG A 299 -16.13 4.48 2.13
C ARG A 299 -16.50 4.18 0.67
N GLY A 300 -17.76 3.81 0.40
CA GLY A 300 -18.25 3.43 -0.94
C GLY A 300 -18.02 4.47 -2.03
N SER A 301 -18.15 5.76 -1.69
CA SER A 301 -17.98 6.89 -2.61
C SER A 301 -16.60 6.97 -3.27
N HIS A 302 -15.56 6.31 -2.71
CA HIS A 302 -14.21 6.31 -3.30
C HIS A 302 -14.16 5.71 -4.72
N SER A 303 -15.03 4.73 -5.00
CA SER A 303 -15.04 3.99 -6.28
C SER A 303 -16.20 4.40 -7.19
N GLU A 304 -17.21 5.09 -6.65
CA GLU A 304 -18.48 5.39 -7.31
C GLU A 304 -18.29 6.11 -8.64
N ASN A 305 -17.46 7.16 -8.67
CA ASN A 305 -17.16 7.93 -9.88
C ASN A 305 -16.57 7.10 -11.03
N THR A 306 -15.99 5.94 -10.75
CA THR A 306 -15.46 5.03 -11.78
C THR A 306 -16.42 3.88 -12.05
N MET A 307 -16.96 3.25 -11.00
CA MET A 307 -17.83 2.08 -11.12
C MET A 307 -19.17 2.41 -11.79
N ARG A 308 -19.69 3.62 -11.61
CA ARG A 308 -20.93 4.07 -12.27
C ARG A 308 -20.90 3.89 -13.78
N HIS A 309 -19.73 4.05 -14.42
CA HIS A 309 -19.61 3.90 -15.88
C HIS A 309 -19.75 2.45 -16.34
N MET A 310 -19.46 1.48 -15.48
CA MET A 310 -19.68 0.07 -15.74
C MET A 310 -21.16 -0.35 -15.54
N LEU A 311 -21.96 0.50 -14.89
CA LEU A 311 -23.39 0.27 -14.63
C LEU A 311 -24.28 1.05 -15.60
N GLU A 312 -23.93 2.31 -15.87
CA GLU A 312 -24.72 3.25 -16.66
C GLU A 312 -24.57 3.00 -18.17
N VAL A 313 -23.39 2.57 -18.64
CA VAL A 313 -23.15 2.32 -20.07
C VAL A 313 -23.36 0.84 -20.40
N SER A 314 -24.19 0.57 -21.41
CA SER A 314 -24.52 -0.80 -21.82
C SER A 314 -23.32 -1.51 -22.44
N HIS A 315 -23.07 -2.75 -22.01
CA HIS A 315 -21.99 -3.60 -22.52
C HIS A 315 -20.58 -2.99 -22.46
N ASN A 316 -20.33 -2.06 -21.52
CA ASN A 316 -19.04 -1.41 -21.35
C ASN A 316 -17.92 -2.43 -21.08
N LEU A 317 -16.70 -2.08 -21.48
CA LEU A 317 -15.49 -2.83 -21.17
C LEU A 317 -14.65 -2.03 -20.18
N GLY A 318 -14.03 -2.72 -19.23
CA GLY A 318 -13.11 -2.14 -18.28
C GLY A 318 -11.78 -2.85 -18.34
N LEU A 319 -10.71 -2.11 -18.61
CA LEU A 319 -9.35 -2.60 -18.41
C LEU A 319 -9.03 -2.51 -16.91
N LEU A 320 -8.55 -3.62 -16.36
CA LEU A 320 -8.08 -3.72 -15.00
C LEU A 320 -6.57 -3.88 -14.99
N CYS A 321 -5.91 -3.07 -14.16
CA CYS A 321 -4.50 -3.28 -13.89
C CYS A 321 -4.13 -2.88 -12.46
N SER A 322 -3.08 -3.51 -11.93
CA SER A 322 -2.47 -3.08 -10.68
C SER A 322 -1.48 -1.95 -10.94
N ARG A 323 -1.47 -0.92 -10.07
CA ARG A 323 -0.47 0.17 -10.14
C ARG A 323 0.96 -0.34 -9.88
N GLN A 324 1.09 -1.41 -9.10
CA GLN A 324 2.36 -2.01 -8.75
C GLN A 324 2.20 -3.53 -8.68
N VAL A 325 3.20 -4.26 -9.17
CA VAL A 325 3.34 -5.70 -8.91
C VAL A 325 4.25 -5.87 -7.70
N ALA A 326 3.71 -6.43 -6.62
CA ALA A 326 4.49 -6.64 -5.39
C ALA A 326 5.20 -7.98 -5.35
N ARG A 327 4.69 -8.97 -6.08
CA ARG A 327 5.23 -10.33 -6.16
C ARG A 327 6.45 -10.35 -7.09
N LYS A 328 7.41 -11.24 -6.81
CA LYS A 328 8.51 -11.53 -7.75
C LYS A 328 7.98 -12.40 -8.88
N GLY A 329 8.36 -12.09 -10.13
CA GLY A 329 7.98 -12.87 -11.30
C GLY A 329 7.51 -12.02 -12.47
N ALA A 330 6.83 -12.66 -13.41
CA ALA A 330 6.28 -12.01 -14.59
C ALA A 330 5.13 -11.06 -14.22
N PHE A 331 4.95 -10.04 -15.05
CA PHE A 331 3.81 -9.14 -14.96
C PHE A 331 2.53 -9.88 -15.35
N ASP A 332 1.61 -10.06 -14.38
CA ASP A 332 0.39 -10.86 -14.52
C ASP A 332 -0.89 -10.11 -14.10
N GLY A 333 -0.76 -8.92 -13.51
CA GLY A 333 -1.86 -8.17 -12.91
C GLY A 333 -2.69 -7.34 -13.90
N VAL A 334 -3.12 -7.92 -15.02
CA VAL A 334 -3.97 -7.27 -16.03
C VAL A 334 -5.15 -8.16 -16.41
N PHE A 335 -6.33 -7.56 -16.54
CA PHE A 335 -7.54 -8.27 -16.98
C PHE A 335 -8.53 -7.34 -17.66
N VAL A 336 -9.53 -7.89 -18.36
CA VAL A 336 -10.63 -7.14 -18.95
C VAL A 336 -11.95 -7.66 -18.41
N THR A 337 -12.86 -6.76 -18.04
CA THR A 337 -14.17 -7.12 -17.48
C THR A 337 -15.30 -6.34 -18.14
N ARG A 338 -16.51 -6.91 -18.11
CA ARG A 338 -17.77 -6.22 -18.47
C ARG A 338 -18.63 -5.88 -17.26
N VAL A 339 -18.17 -6.25 -16.07
CA VAL A 339 -18.88 -6.11 -14.80
C VAL A 339 -18.05 -5.29 -13.83
N LEU A 340 -18.67 -4.87 -12.72
CA LEU A 340 -17.95 -4.28 -11.59
C LEU A 340 -16.77 -5.18 -11.17
N ALA A 341 -15.70 -4.59 -10.67
CA ALA A 341 -14.55 -5.33 -10.15
C ALA A 341 -14.24 -4.91 -8.73
N GLU A 342 -13.96 -5.89 -7.89
CA GLU A 342 -13.50 -5.70 -6.52
C GLU A 342 -12.01 -5.29 -6.51
N LYS A 343 -11.57 -4.65 -5.44
CA LYS A 343 -10.22 -4.10 -5.29
C LYS A 343 -9.12 -5.15 -5.48
N LYS A 344 -9.39 -6.42 -5.19
CA LYS A 344 -8.44 -7.54 -5.32
C LYS A 344 -8.71 -8.43 -6.53
N SER A 345 -9.42 -7.94 -7.55
CA SER A 345 -9.77 -8.76 -8.71
C SER A 345 -8.61 -9.20 -9.59
N VAL A 346 -7.48 -8.49 -9.65
CA VAL A 346 -6.32 -8.91 -10.48
C VAL A 346 -5.02 -9.07 -9.69
N ASP A 347 -4.99 -8.64 -8.42
CA ASP A 347 -3.84 -8.76 -7.54
C ASP A 347 -4.30 -8.90 -6.08
N SER A 348 -3.84 -9.94 -5.39
CA SER A 348 -4.21 -10.20 -4.00
C SER A 348 -3.52 -9.24 -3.02
N THR A 349 -2.35 -8.73 -3.37
CA THR A 349 -1.48 -7.91 -2.51
C THR A 349 -1.66 -6.41 -2.71
N ARG A 350 -2.14 -5.98 -3.88
CA ARG A 350 -2.33 -4.58 -4.26
C ARG A 350 -3.76 -4.29 -4.69
N SER A 351 -4.05 -3.02 -4.97
CA SER A 351 -5.37 -2.61 -5.43
C SER A 351 -5.40 -2.61 -6.96
N SER A 352 -6.47 -3.14 -7.50
CA SER A 352 -6.82 -3.10 -8.92
C SER A 352 -7.40 -1.72 -9.24
N SER A 353 -6.98 -1.15 -10.36
CA SER A 353 -7.55 0.07 -10.93
C SER A 353 -8.37 -0.27 -12.16
N MET A 354 -9.48 0.44 -12.34
CA MET A 354 -10.40 0.33 -13.46
C MET A 354 -10.22 1.51 -14.41
N PHE A 355 -10.13 1.18 -15.69
CA PHE A 355 -10.11 2.10 -16.82
C PHE A 355 -11.29 1.73 -17.73
N PRO A 356 -12.48 2.33 -17.53
CA PRO A 356 -13.63 2.08 -18.38
C PRO A 356 -13.32 2.49 -19.82
N GLN A 357 -13.78 1.73 -20.82
CA GLN A 357 -13.63 2.08 -22.22
C GLN A 357 -14.55 3.26 -22.58
N MET A 358 -15.75 3.27 -22.00
CA MET A 358 -16.74 4.32 -22.18
C MET A 358 -17.07 4.98 -20.84
N VAL A 359 -17.37 6.27 -20.87
CA VAL A 359 -17.89 7.05 -19.73
C VAL A 359 -19.31 7.48 -20.00
N SER A 360 -20.13 7.47 -18.96
CA SER A 360 -21.51 7.94 -19.02
C SER A 360 -21.55 9.46 -19.08
N THR A 361 -22.38 10.00 -19.97
CA THR A 361 -22.68 11.43 -20.07
C THR A 361 -23.90 11.76 -19.23
N VAL A 362 -23.75 12.67 -18.28
CA VAL A 362 -24.90 13.22 -17.54
C VAL A 362 -25.57 14.24 -18.46
N GLY A 363 -26.77 13.96 -19.01
CA GLY A 363 -27.57 15.02 -19.66
C GLY A 363 -28.55 14.69 -20.79
N SER A 364 -28.72 13.44 -21.24
CA SER A 364 -29.64 13.15 -22.35
C SER A 364 -30.30 11.78 -22.17
N LEU A 365 -31.64 11.75 -22.07
CA LEU A 365 -32.46 10.53 -21.92
C LEU A 365 -32.29 9.51 -23.06
N MET A 366 -31.65 9.90 -24.17
CA MET A 366 -31.40 9.00 -25.31
C MET A 366 -29.95 8.51 -25.41
N ASP A 367 -28.98 9.11 -24.69
CA ASP A 367 -27.55 8.78 -24.81
C ASP A 367 -26.96 7.95 -23.66
N ILE A 368 -27.74 7.71 -22.58
CA ILE A 368 -27.26 7.01 -21.38
C ILE A 368 -26.73 5.60 -21.72
N ALA A 369 -27.27 4.94 -22.75
CA ALA A 369 -26.90 3.57 -23.08
C ALA A 369 -25.57 3.44 -23.84
N GLN A 370 -25.16 4.41 -24.67
CA GLN A 370 -23.98 4.28 -25.54
C GLN A 370 -22.69 4.83 -24.91
N GLY A 371 -22.79 5.86 -24.07
CA GLY A 371 -21.63 6.51 -23.45
C GLY A 371 -20.70 7.22 -24.46
N MET A 372 -19.66 7.89 -23.94
CA MET A 372 -18.58 8.48 -24.73
C MET A 372 -17.28 7.71 -24.55
N ALA A 373 -16.46 7.64 -25.59
CA ALA A 373 -15.15 7.00 -25.51
C ALA A 373 -14.26 7.68 -24.45
N ASN A 374 -13.66 6.89 -23.57
CA ASN A 374 -12.85 7.35 -22.45
C ASN A 374 -11.35 7.45 -22.80
N PHE A 375 -11.05 7.98 -23.98
CA PHE A 375 -9.69 8.15 -24.45
C PHE A 375 -9.36 9.63 -24.60
N THR A 376 -8.16 10.01 -24.21
CA THR A 376 -7.67 11.35 -24.51
C THR A 376 -7.26 11.47 -25.98
N PRO A 377 -7.16 12.69 -26.54
CA PRO A 377 -6.67 12.88 -27.91
C PRO A 377 -5.29 12.28 -28.20
N LEU A 378 -4.51 11.93 -27.15
CA LEU A 378 -3.22 11.25 -27.32
C LEU A 378 -3.36 9.90 -28.02
N MET A 379 -4.51 9.23 -27.91
CA MET A 379 -4.75 7.96 -28.60
C MET A 379 -4.60 8.07 -30.12
N LEU A 380 -4.93 9.23 -30.71
CA LEU A 380 -4.82 9.48 -32.15
C LEU A 380 -3.37 9.48 -32.67
N ARG A 381 -2.37 9.52 -31.79
CA ARG A 381 -0.95 9.40 -32.19
C ARG A 381 -0.52 7.94 -32.41
N TRP A 382 -1.39 6.99 -32.12
CA TRP A 382 -1.08 5.55 -32.06
C TRP A 382 -2.05 4.68 -32.88
N ILE A 383 -3.01 5.32 -33.55
CA ILE A 383 -3.86 4.75 -34.61
C ILE A 383 -3.36 5.34 -35.92
#